data_AF-A0AA47M886-F1
#
_entry.id   AF-A0AA47M886-F1
#
_cell.length_a   1.000
_cell.length_b   1.000
_cell.length_c   1.000
_cell.angle_alpha   90.00
_cell.angle_beta   90.00
_cell.angle_gamma   90.00
#
_symmetry.space_group_name_H-M   'P 1'
#
loop_
_entity.id
_entity.type
_entity.pdbx_description
1 polymer ?
#
loop_
_entity_poly.entity_id
_entity_poly.type
_entity_poly.pdbx_seq_one_letter_code
_entity_poly.pdbx_strand_id
1 'polypeptide(L)'
;MLGRLDPSLGPRHHHHPHPHPNPHPHHHAPRGRERGEGLSPCHLKKAKLMFFYARYPSSNTLKTYFPDVKFNRCVTSQLIKWFSNFREFFYIQMERFARQAIRDALTRYTPPSQFVETTLRFWCARDVESDGPPHLVGESHLRMSRDTELYRILNMHYNKSNVYQVPEKFIEVAEVALREFYSAIHNGRDTDPCWKKGIYKIICKLDSPVPDAFRLPGCPVG
;
A
#
# COMPACT_ATOMS: atom_id res chain seq x y z
N MET A 1 40.65 54.00 -71.60
CA MET A 1 39.93 55.03 -72.37
C MET A 1 38.47 54.98 -71.92
N LEU A 2 38.13 55.70 -70.84
CA LEU A 2 37.42 57.00 -70.86
C LEU A 2 36.05 56.93 -71.55
N GLY A 3 34.98 57.22 -70.81
CA GLY A 3 33.67 57.51 -71.39
C GLY A 3 32.52 57.55 -70.38
N ARG A 4 32.35 58.69 -69.72
CA ARG A 4 31.18 59.08 -68.90
C ARG A 4 29.86 58.95 -69.68
N LEU A 5 28.75 58.82 -68.95
CA LEU A 5 27.61 59.78 -68.98
C LEU A 5 26.55 59.37 -67.94
N ASP A 6 26.35 60.24 -66.95
CA ASP A 6 25.11 60.39 -66.18
C ASP A 6 24.32 61.50 -66.88
N PRO A 7 23.02 61.32 -67.16
CA PRO A 7 22.09 62.25 -66.53
C PRO A 7 20.71 61.65 -66.22
N SER A 8 20.17 62.07 -65.07
CA SER A 8 18.83 62.67 -64.94
C SER A 8 17.91 62.00 -63.91
N LEU A 9 17.81 62.69 -62.76
CA LEU A 9 16.55 63.05 -62.08
C LEU A 9 15.54 61.92 -61.82
N GLY A 10 15.78 61.15 -60.76
CA GLY A 10 14.71 60.44 -60.04
C GLY A 10 14.20 61.28 -58.85
N PRO A 11 12.88 61.46 -58.66
CA PRO A 11 12.35 62.30 -57.60
C PRO A 11 12.43 61.66 -56.21
N ARG A 12 12.55 62.56 -55.23
CA ARG A 12 12.76 62.35 -53.80
C ARG A 12 11.69 61.51 -53.09
N HIS A 13 12.18 60.64 -52.21
CA HIS A 13 11.65 60.22 -50.91
C HIS A 13 10.17 60.49 -50.60
N HIS A 14 9.41 59.42 -50.42
CA HIS A 14 8.33 59.37 -49.42
C HIS A 14 8.64 58.23 -48.44
N HIS A 15 9.01 58.62 -47.22
CA HIS A 15 9.13 57.71 -46.08
C HIS A 15 7.79 57.03 -45.82
N HIS A 16 7.75 55.71 -45.93
CA HIS A 16 6.73 54.89 -45.27
C HIS A 16 7.31 54.41 -43.94
N PRO A 17 6.70 54.73 -42.79
CA PRO A 17 7.10 54.13 -41.54
C PRO A 17 6.64 52.67 -41.53
N HIS A 18 7.59 51.76 -41.34
CA HIS A 18 7.32 50.38 -40.97
C HIS A 18 6.50 50.35 -39.66
N PRO A 19 5.54 49.42 -39.51
CA PRO A 19 4.75 49.32 -38.30
C PRO A 19 5.64 48.84 -37.15
N HIS A 20 5.71 49.63 -36.09
CA HIS A 20 6.28 49.21 -34.81
C HIS A 20 5.49 47.99 -34.27
N PRO A 21 6.17 47.03 -33.62
CA PRO A 21 5.52 45.86 -33.07
C PRO A 21 4.67 46.25 -31.87
N ASN A 22 3.45 45.73 -31.83
CA ASN A 22 2.51 45.84 -30.72
C ASN A 22 3.17 45.32 -29.43
N PRO A 23 3.32 46.11 -28.35
CA PRO A 23 3.72 45.57 -27.07
C PRO A 23 2.47 44.95 -26.44
N HIS A 24 2.15 43.71 -26.80
CA HIS A 24 1.28 42.91 -25.96
C HIS A 24 1.94 42.82 -24.59
N PRO A 25 1.28 43.19 -23.48
CA PRO A 25 1.74 42.79 -22.18
C PRO A 25 1.55 41.28 -22.13
N HIS A 26 2.62 40.53 -22.40
CA HIS A 26 2.73 39.16 -21.93
C HIS A 26 2.72 39.23 -20.41
N HIS A 27 1.52 39.29 -19.84
CA HIS A 27 1.27 38.72 -18.54
C HIS A 27 1.57 37.22 -18.67
N HIS A 28 2.85 36.88 -18.60
CA HIS A 28 3.26 35.64 -17.97
C HIS A 28 2.80 35.76 -16.53
N ALA A 29 1.51 35.48 -16.31
CA ALA A 29 1.09 35.00 -15.02
C ALA A 29 2.08 33.89 -14.67
N PRO A 30 2.75 33.93 -13.50
CA PRO A 30 3.47 32.76 -13.07
C PRO A 30 2.44 31.64 -13.12
N ARG A 31 2.76 30.54 -13.81
CA ARG A 31 2.00 29.30 -13.65
C ARG A 31 2.11 28.99 -12.18
N GLY A 32 1.15 29.49 -11.41
CA GLY A 32 0.91 29.07 -10.07
C GLY A 32 0.84 27.57 -10.19
N ARG A 33 1.79 26.88 -9.57
CA ARG A 33 1.43 25.62 -8.94
C ARG A 33 0.14 25.93 -8.22
N GLU A 34 -0.97 25.38 -8.69
CA GLU A 34 -2.21 25.33 -7.93
C GLU A 34 -1.87 24.59 -6.62
N ARG A 35 -1.40 25.34 -5.63
CA ARG A 35 -1.30 24.92 -4.24
C ARG A 35 -2.65 25.28 -3.63
N GLY A 36 -3.50 24.27 -3.53
CA GLY A 36 -4.87 24.30 -3.03
C GLY A 36 -5.79 23.78 -4.13
N GLU A 37 -6.32 22.55 -4.12
CA GLU A 37 -6.95 21.80 -3.03
C GLU A 37 -6.55 20.30 -3.12
N GLY A 38 -5.37 19.94 -2.57
CA GLY A 38 -4.88 18.56 -2.58
C GLY A 38 -5.41 17.74 -1.39
N LEU A 39 -5.27 16.41 -1.46
CA LEU A 39 -5.61 15.54 -0.33
C LEU A 39 -4.86 15.96 0.94
N SER A 40 -5.58 16.06 2.06
CA SER A 40 -5.07 16.52 3.34
C SER A 40 -4.62 15.36 4.24
N PRO A 41 -3.97 15.65 5.38
CA PRO A 41 -3.68 14.64 6.41
C PRO A 41 -4.94 13.97 6.98
N CYS A 42 -6.08 14.66 7.05
CA CYS A 42 -7.33 14.03 7.52
C CYS A 42 -7.86 13.01 6.50
N HIS A 43 -7.74 13.27 5.19
CA HIS A 43 -8.06 12.29 4.16
C HIS A 43 -7.16 11.04 4.26
N LEU A 44 -5.87 11.24 4.56
CA LEU A 44 -4.95 10.12 4.78
C LEU A 44 -5.32 9.30 6.03
N LYS A 45 -5.63 9.96 7.16
CA LYS A 45 -6.10 9.30 8.40
C LYS A 45 -7.36 8.48 8.10
N LYS A 46 -8.33 9.06 7.40
CA LYS A 46 -9.56 8.39 6.97
C LYS A 46 -9.30 7.19 6.05
N ALA A 47 -8.45 7.35 5.04
CA ALA A 47 -8.09 6.26 4.11
C ALA A 47 -7.42 5.08 4.84
N LYS A 48 -6.56 5.36 5.83
CA LYS A 48 -5.96 4.32 6.67
C LYS A 48 -7.00 3.57 7.49
N LEU A 49 -7.98 4.26 8.07
CA LEU A 49 -9.06 3.60 8.81
C LEU A 49 -9.99 2.80 7.88
N MET A 50 -10.26 3.28 6.66
CA MET A 50 -10.99 2.52 5.64
C MET A 50 -10.29 1.21 5.28
N PHE A 51 -8.96 1.14 5.38
CA PHE A 51 -8.18 -0.06 5.08
C PHE A 51 -8.56 -1.27 5.95
N PHE A 52 -9.11 -1.04 7.16
CA PHE A 52 -9.63 -2.12 8.00
C PHE A 52 -10.80 -2.87 7.34
N TYR A 53 -11.53 -2.21 6.44
CA TYR A 53 -12.69 -2.78 5.76
C TYR A 53 -12.39 -3.16 4.32
N ALA A 54 -11.73 -2.27 3.58
CA ALA A 54 -11.48 -2.41 2.15
C ALA A 54 -10.01 -2.18 1.82
N ARG A 55 -9.32 -3.25 1.39
CA ARG A 55 -7.91 -3.18 0.98
C ARG A 55 -7.80 -2.88 -0.52
N TYR A 56 -8.85 -3.13 -1.30
CA TYR A 56 -8.95 -2.91 -2.74
C TYR A 56 -10.15 -2.02 -3.11
N PRO A 57 -10.27 -0.81 -2.55
CA PRO A 57 -11.39 0.07 -2.90
C PRO A 57 -11.33 0.48 -4.37
N SER A 58 -12.49 0.45 -5.04
CA SER A 58 -12.63 0.95 -6.40
C SER A 58 -12.60 2.49 -6.45
N SER A 59 -12.38 3.06 -7.65
CA SER A 59 -12.50 4.51 -7.85
C SER A 59 -13.88 5.05 -7.44
N ASN A 60 -14.94 4.29 -7.70
CA ASN A 60 -16.30 4.66 -7.31
C ASN A 60 -16.47 4.65 -5.78
N THR A 61 -15.93 3.62 -5.11
CA THR A 61 -15.90 3.55 -3.65
C THR A 61 -15.19 4.78 -3.08
N LEU A 62 -14.02 5.14 -3.61
CA LEU A 62 -13.29 6.33 -3.14
C LEU A 62 -14.13 7.60 -3.32
N LYS A 63 -14.77 7.81 -4.47
CA LYS A 63 -15.66 8.97 -4.68
C LYS A 63 -16.81 9.03 -3.68
N THR A 64 -17.39 7.89 -3.34
CA THR A 64 -18.48 7.79 -2.37
C THR A 64 -18.06 8.18 -0.95
N TYR A 65 -16.85 7.80 -0.52
CA TYR A 65 -16.40 8.02 0.87
C TYR A 65 -15.53 9.26 1.06
N PHE A 66 -15.22 10.01 0.00
CA PHE A 66 -14.53 11.31 0.07
C PHE A 66 -15.34 12.39 -0.68
N PRO A 67 -16.58 12.70 -0.23
CA PRO A 67 -17.46 13.61 -0.96
C PRO A 67 -16.97 15.06 -0.99
N ASP A 68 -16.11 15.43 -0.04
CA ASP A 68 -15.45 16.73 0.08
C ASP A 68 -14.21 16.88 -0.81
N VAL A 69 -13.78 15.80 -1.47
CA VAL A 69 -12.63 15.79 -2.37
C VAL A 69 -13.08 16.03 -3.82
N LYS A 70 -12.52 17.04 -4.48
CA LYS A 70 -12.68 17.23 -5.92
C LYS A 70 -11.83 16.22 -6.70
N PHE A 71 -12.46 15.16 -7.19
CA PHE A 71 -11.76 14.10 -7.92
C PHE A 71 -11.28 14.56 -9.29
N ASN A 72 -9.97 14.44 -9.51
CA ASN A 72 -9.33 14.53 -10.81
C ASN A 72 -8.36 13.33 -11.00
N ARG A 73 -7.72 13.24 -12.17
CA ARG A 73 -6.79 12.14 -12.50
C ARG A 73 -5.65 12.02 -11.48
N CYS A 74 -5.07 13.14 -11.05
CA CYS A 74 -3.96 13.17 -10.11
C CYS A 74 -4.38 12.71 -8.71
N VAL A 75 -5.49 13.26 -8.19
CA VAL A 75 -6.05 12.92 -6.87
C VAL A 75 -6.47 11.45 -6.80
N THR A 76 -7.14 10.96 -7.85
CA THR A 76 -7.54 9.54 -7.94
C THR A 76 -6.32 8.63 -7.89
N SER A 77 -5.28 8.97 -8.65
CA SER A 77 -4.02 8.21 -8.68
C SER A 77 -3.30 8.24 -7.32
N GLN A 78 -3.37 9.37 -6.60
CA GLN A 78 -2.77 9.51 -5.28
C GLN A 78 -3.48 8.65 -4.22
N LEU A 79 -4.82 8.62 -4.21
CA LEU A 79 -5.57 7.73 -3.33
C LEU A 79 -5.29 6.26 -3.64
N ILE A 80 -5.28 5.86 -4.91
CA ILE A 80 -4.94 4.49 -5.31
C ILE A 80 -3.52 4.14 -4.84
N LYS A 81 -2.57 5.05 -4.98
CA LYS A 81 -1.19 4.89 -4.50
C LYS A 81 -1.15 4.69 -2.98
N TRP A 82 -1.92 5.45 -2.21
CA TRP A 82 -2.01 5.24 -0.76
C TRP A 82 -2.45 3.83 -0.41
N PHE A 83 -3.54 3.33 -1.02
CA PHE A 83 -3.99 1.96 -0.79
C PHE A 83 -2.99 0.90 -1.27
N SER A 84 -2.23 1.15 -2.33
CA SER A 84 -1.11 0.29 -2.73
C SER A 84 -0.02 0.24 -1.65
N ASN A 85 0.40 1.39 -1.13
CA ASN A 85 1.40 1.46 -0.05
C ASN A 85 0.89 0.78 1.23
N PHE A 86 -0.40 0.93 1.54
CA PHE A 86 -1.02 0.27 2.69
C PHE A 86 -0.98 -1.25 2.55
N ARG A 87 -1.33 -1.78 1.37
CA ARG A 87 -1.23 -3.22 1.09
C ARG A 87 0.20 -3.72 1.14
N GLU A 88 1.15 -2.96 0.59
CA GLU A 88 2.56 -3.31 0.65
C GLU A 88 3.04 -3.46 2.09
N PHE A 89 2.79 -2.46 2.95
CA PHE A 89 3.11 -2.55 4.37
C PHE A 89 2.45 -3.78 5.03
N PHE A 90 1.15 -3.99 4.79
CA PHE A 90 0.41 -5.13 5.31
C PHE A 90 1.06 -6.47 4.92
N TYR A 91 1.33 -6.67 3.63
CA TYR A 91 1.93 -7.91 3.13
C TYR A 91 3.37 -8.13 3.59
N ILE A 92 4.15 -7.05 3.72
CA ILE A 92 5.48 -7.13 4.33
C ILE A 92 5.37 -7.64 5.78
N GLN A 93 4.40 -7.16 6.56
CA GLN A 93 4.21 -7.66 7.93
C GLN A 93 3.80 -9.13 7.94
N MET A 94 2.83 -9.54 7.09
CA MET A 94 2.40 -10.94 7.02
C MET A 94 3.55 -11.88 6.65
N GLU A 95 4.33 -11.53 5.63
CA GLU A 95 5.48 -12.32 5.23
C GLU A 95 6.54 -12.38 6.33
N ARG A 96 6.85 -11.24 6.97
CA ARG A 96 7.87 -11.18 8.02
C ARG A 96 7.51 -12.09 9.19
N PHE A 97 6.26 -12.05 9.66
CA PHE A 97 5.81 -12.90 10.77
C PHE A 97 5.67 -14.37 10.36
N ALA A 98 5.21 -14.66 9.14
CA ALA A 98 5.18 -16.03 8.61
C ALA A 98 6.59 -16.65 8.58
N ARG A 99 7.58 -15.93 8.05
CA ARG A 99 8.99 -16.38 8.03
C ARG A 99 9.55 -16.52 9.45
N GLN A 100 9.18 -15.64 10.37
CA GLN A 100 9.61 -15.73 11.76
C GLN A 100 9.07 -17.01 12.41
N ALA A 101 7.78 -17.33 12.23
CA ALA A 101 7.17 -18.53 12.78
C ALA A 101 7.87 -19.82 12.29
N ILE A 102 8.28 -19.86 11.02
CA ILE A 102 9.04 -21.01 10.47
C ILE A 102 10.42 -21.13 11.12
N ARG A 103 11.15 -20.01 11.31
CA ARG A 103 12.44 -20.03 12.02
C ARG A 103 12.31 -20.47 13.48
N ASP A 104 11.28 -19.99 14.16
CA ASP A 104 11.03 -20.31 15.58
C ASP A 104 10.58 -21.75 15.77
N ALA A 105 9.97 -22.37 14.75
CA ALA A 105 9.67 -23.80 14.75
C ALA A 105 10.97 -24.62 14.62
N LEU A 106 11.84 -24.28 13.66
CA LEU A 106 13.10 -25.01 13.44
C LEU A 106 14.02 -24.98 14.67
N THR A 107 14.14 -23.82 15.32
CA THR A 107 14.98 -23.66 16.52
C THR A 107 14.50 -24.50 17.71
N ARG A 108 13.19 -24.78 17.82
CA ARG A 108 12.62 -25.64 18.87
C ARG A 108 12.76 -27.13 18.60
N TYR A 109 13.09 -27.53 17.37
CA TYR A 109 13.31 -28.93 16.96
C TYR A 109 14.78 -29.30 16.76
N THR A 110 15.74 -28.37 16.92
CA THR A 110 17.16 -28.72 17.03
C THR A 110 17.50 -29.10 18.48
N PRO A 111 17.57 -30.39 18.84
CA PRO A 111 18.18 -30.77 20.10
C PRO A 111 19.65 -30.32 20.12
N PRO A 112 20.22 -30.00 21.30
CA PRO A 112 21.65 -29.70 21.42
C PRO A 112 22.47 -30.82 20.79
N SER A 113 23.61 -30.51 20.17
CA SER A 113 24.45 -31.50 19.44
C SER A 113 24.92 -32.69 20.28
N GLN A 114 24.76 -32.64 21.61
CA GLN A 114 25.03 -33.73 22.55
C GLN A 114 23.85 -34.70 22.75
N PHE A 115 22.69 -34.45 22.14
CA PHE A 115 21.44 -35.21 22.36
C PHE A 115 21.02 -36.11 21.17
N VAL A 116 21.89 -36.24 20.17
CA VAL A 116 21.59 -36.96 18.92
C VAL A 116 21.55 -38.48 19.09
N GLU A 117 22.32 -39.06 20.02
CA GLU A 117 22.33 -40.52 20.24
C GLU A 117 21.16 -41.03 21.09
N THR A 118 20.79 -40.29 22.15
CA THR A 118 19.76 -40.75 23.10
C THR A 118 18.36 -40.69 22.50
N THR A 119 18.07 -39.66 21.70
CA THR A 119 16.73 -39.43 21.14
C THR A 119 16.41 -40.40 19.99
N LEU A 120 17.40 -40.73 19.15
CA LEU A 120 17.26 -41.74 18.09
C LEU A 120 17.01 -43.14 18.67
N ARG A 121 17.64 -43.48 19.80
CA ARG A 121 17.36 -44.74 20.52
C ARG A 121 15.97 -44.76 21.17
N PHE A 122 15.51 -43.64 21.72
CA PHE A 122 14.15 -43.53 22.28
C PHE A 122 13.05 -43.61 21.22
N TRP A 123 13.29 -43.09 20.01
CA TRP A 123 12.35 -43.17 18.88
C TRP A 123 12.31 -44.55 18.22
N CYS A 124 13.44 -45.26 18.12
CA CYS A 124 13.46 -46.64 17.61
C CYS A 124 12.89 -47.67 18.60
N ALA A 125 12.76 -47.35 19.88
CA ALA A 125 12.43 -48.31 20.94
C ALA A 125 11.00 -48.22 21.48
N ARG A 126 10.11 -47.39 20.90
CA ARG A 126 8.76 -47.20 21.44
C ARG A 126 7.71 -47.66 20.44
N ASP A 127 7.27 -48.89 20.66
CA ASP A 127 6.08 -49.47 20.04
C ASP A 127 4.83 -48.64 20.36
N VAL A 128 3.90 -48.67 19.41
CA VAL A 128 2.60 -48.01 19.36
C VAL A 128 1.90 -47.94 20.72
N GLU A 129 1.73 -46.73 21.24
CA GLU A 129 0.59 -46.41 22.09
C GLU A 129 0.12 -44.97 21.87
N SER A 130 -1.20 -44.85 21.79
CA SER A 130 -2.00 -43.77 21.25
C SER A 130 -1.85 -42.44 22.00
N ASP A 131 -0.83 -41.66 21.65
CA ASP A 131 -0.90 -40.21 21.75
C ASP A 131 -0.35 -39.63 20.45
N GLY A 132 -1.20 -38.95 19.69
CA GLY A 132 -0.80 -38.31 18.44
C GLY A 132 0.38 -37.36 18.67
N PRO A 133 1.12 -36.98 17.62
CA PRO A 133 2.22 -36.04 17.77
C PRO A 133 1.69 -34.81 18.52
N PRO A 134 2.42 -34.30 19.54
CA PRO A 134 1.95 -33.17 20.34
C PRO A 134 1.54 -32.09 19.37
N HIS A 135 0.26 -31.67 19.46
CA HIS A 135 -0.37 -30.72 18.55
C HIS A 135 0.66 -29.69 18.09
N LEU A 136 0.94 -29.69 16.78
CA LEU A 136 2.03 -28.94 16.17
C LEU A 136 2.07 -27.52 16.75
N VAL A 137 3.07 -27.25 17.61
CA VAL A 137 3.30 -25.98 18.32
C VAL A 137 3.56 -24.81 17.34
N GLY A 138 3.54 -25.08 16.03
CA GLY A 138 3.57 -24.09 14.96
C GLY A 138 2.24 -23.36 14.70
N GLU A 139 1.07 -23.93 15.01
CA GLU A 139 -0.21 -23.27 14.70
C GLU A 139 -0.58 -22.16 15.70
N SER A 140 -0.18 -22.30 16.98
CA SER A 140 -0.47 -21.29 18.00
C SER A 140 0.20 -19.95 17.72
N HIS A 141 1.34 -19.94 16.99
CA HIS A 141 2.03 -18.72 16.56
C HIS A 141 1.35 -18.02 15.36
N LEU A 142 0.40 -18.68 14.70
CA LEU A 142 -0.32 -18.15 13.54
C LEU A 142 -1.71 -17.63 13.89
N ARG A 143 -2.05 -17.61 15.19
CA ARG A 143 -3.27 -16.97 15.68
C ARG A 143 -3.06 -15.47 15.78
N MET A 144 -4.01 -14.69 15.29
CA MET A 144 -3.99 -13.24 15.45
C MET A 144 -5.06 -12.81 16.45
N SER A 145 -4.63 -12.03 17.44
CA SER A 145 -5.51 -11.43 18.46
C SER A 145 -4.99 -10.04 18.85
N ARG A 146 -5.78 -9.29 19.61
CA ARG A 146 -5.45 -7.88 19.97
C ARG A 146 -4.17 -7.74 20.81
N ASP A 147 -3.74 -8.82 21.46
CA ASP A 147 -2.52 -8.92 22.26
C ASP A 147 -1.29 -9.36 21.45
N THR A 148 -1.46 -9.71 20.17
CA THR A 148 -0.33 -10.07 19.30
C THR A 148 0.47 -8.86 18.87
N GLU A 149 1.78 -9.06 18.69
CA GLU A 149 2.66 -8.01 18.22
C GLU A 149 2.34 -7.55 16.79
N LEU A 150 1.96 -8.50 15.92
CA LEU A 150 1.48 -8.19 14.58
C LEU A 150 0.29 -7.23 14.62
N TYR A 151 -0.71 -7.47 15.48
CA TYR A 151 -1.83 -6.55 15.66
C TYR A 151 -1.36 -5.16 16.10
N ARG A 152 -0.48 -5.06 17.11
CA ARG A 152 0.01 -3.76 17.60
C ARG A 152 0.67 -2.96 16.49
N ILE A 153 1.49 -3.60 15.67
CA ILE A 153 2.19 -2.96 14.53
C ILE A 153 1.20 -2.46 13.48
N LEU A 154 0.22 -3.28 13.10
CA LEU A 154 -0.79 -2.89 12.11
C LEU A 154 -1.67 -1.76 12.66
N ASN A 155 -2.12 -1.88 13.90
CA ASN A 155 -2.96 -0.88 14.55
C ASN A 155 -2.22 0.46 14.69
N MET A 156 -0.97 0.47 15.13
CA MET A 156 -0.15 1.69 15.19
C MET A 156 0.03 2.33 13.81
N HIS A 157 0.15 1.52 12.75
CA HIS A 157 0.33 2.04 11.39
C HIS A 157 -0.94 2.69 10.82
N TYR A 158 -2.11 2.03 10.96
CA TYR A 158 -3.37 2.47 10.36
C TYR A 158 -4.20 3.38 11.28
N ASN A 159 -4.07 3.22 12.59
CA ASN A 159 -4.87 3.85 13.62
C ASN A 159 -3.96 4.50 14.67
N LYS A 160 -3.14 5.47 14.25
CA LYS A 160 -2.08 6.09 15.06
C LYS A 160 -2.56 6.65 16.41
N SER A 161 -3.77 7.22 16.48
CA SER A 161 -4.33 7.73 17.74
C SER A 161 -4.91 6.63 18.64
N ASN A 162 -5.08 5.42 18.10
CA ASN A 162 -5.67 4.27 18.77
C ASN A 162 -7.07 4.55 19.36
N VAL A 163 -7.79 5.54 18.80
CA VAL A 163 -9.15 5.91 19.22
C VAL A 163 -10.18 5.06 18.47
N TYR A 164 -9.86 4.64 17.24
CA TYR A 164 -10.78 3.83 16.46
C TYR A 164 -10.77 2.38 16.94
N GLN A 165 -11.94 1.81 17.20
CA GLN A 165 -12.05 0.39 17.52
C GLN A 165 -11.85 -0.44 16.24
N VAL A 166 -10.76 -1.20 16.18
CA VAL A 166 -10.49 -2.08 15.04
C VAL A 166 -11.55 -3.19 14.98
N PRO A 167 -12.22 -3.40 13.82
CA PRO A 167 -13.22 -4.45 13.66
C PRO A 167 -12.62 -5.84 13.82
N GLU A 168 -13.36 -6.76 14.46
CA GLU A 168 -12.96 -8.19 14.53
C GLU A 168 -12.70 -8.77 13.14
N LYS A 169 -13.49 -8.35 12.16
CA LYS A 169 -13.34 -8.81 10.78
C LYS A 169 -11.96 -8.51 10.20
N PHE A 170 -11.33 -7.39 10.57
CA PHE A 170 -9.97 -7.10 10.12
C PHE A 170 -8.95 -8.08 10.74
N ILE A 171 -9.13 -8.44 12.00
CA ILE A 171 -8.27 -9.39 12.71
C ILE A 171 -8.40 -10.77 12.07
N GLU A 172 -9.61 -11.22 11.76
CA GLU A 172 -9.86 -12.47 11.03
C GLU A 172 -9.17 -12.48 9.66
N VAL A 173 -9.30 -11.40 8.88
CA VAL A 173 -8.68 -11.29 7.56
C VAL A 173 -7.16 -11.33 7.66
N ALA A 174 -6.60 -10.65 8.65
CA ALA A 174 -5.16 -10.61 8.86
C ALA A 174 -4.62 -11.96 9.36
N GLU A 175 -5.38 -12.70 10.16
CA GLU A 175 -5.08 -14.10 10.52
C GLU A 175 -5.07 -15.01 9.28
N VAL A 176 -6.10 -14.93 8.43
CA VAL A 176 -6.15 -15.68 7.17
C VAL A 176 -4.96 -15.33 6.28
N ALA A 177 -4.65 -14.04 6.13
CA ALA A 177 -3.48 -13.61 5.37
C ALA A 177 -2.20 -14.23 5.92
N LEU A 178 -1.96 -14.14 7.23
CA LEU A 178 -0.79 -14.72 7.89
C LEU A 178 -0.67 -16.23 7.62
N ARG A 179 -1.78 -16.98 7.74
CA ARG A 179 -1.82 -18.42 7.45
C ARG A 179 -1.51 -18.74 5.98
N GLU A 180 -2.03 -17.98 5.04
CA GLU A 180 -1.75 -18.17 3.61
C GLU A 180 -0.27 -17.91 3.27
N PHE A 181 0.31 -16.84 3.83
CA PHE A 181 1.75 -16.57 3.69
C PHE A 181 2.60 -17.68 4.34
N TYR A 182 2.27 -18.11 5.55
CA TYR A 182 2.94 -19.21 6.22
C TYR A 182 2.87 -20.50 5.41
N SER A 183 1.67 -20.91 4.97
CA SER A 183 1.46 -22.11 4.17
C SER A 183 2.27 -22.09 2.88
N ALA A 184 2.33 -20.95 2.18
CA ALA A 184 3.13 -20.83 0.98
C ALA A 184 4.63 -21.01 1.24
N ILE A 185 5.16 -20.33 2.26
CA ILE A 185 6.59 -20.38 2.60
C ILE A 185 6.98 -21.75 3.17
N HIS A 186 6.18 -22.31 4.07
CA HIS A 186 6.41 -23.62 4.68
C HIS A 186 6.48 -24.73 3.64
N ASN A 187 5.68 -24.63 2.57
CA ASN A 187 5.68 -25.58 1.47
C ASN A 187 6.64 -25.20 0.33
N GLY A 188 7.56 -24.24 0.54
CA GLY A 188 8.57 -23.82 -0.44
C GLY A 188 8.02 -23.15 -1.71
N ARG A 189 6.74 -22.76 -1.73
CA ARG A 189 6.10 -22.11 -2.88
C ARG A 189 6.60 -20.67 -3.08
N ASP A 190 7.25 -20.07 -2.10
CA ASP A 190 7.75 -18.69 -2.16
C ASP A 190 8.98 -18.50 -3.07
N THR A 191 9.48 -19.59 -3.65
CA THR A 191 10.51 -19.59 -4.71
C THR A 191 9.95 -19.20 -6.09
N ASP A 192 8.65 -19.38 -6.33
CA ASP A 192 7.99 -19.00 -7.59
C ASP A 192 7.79 -17.48 -7.64
N PRO A 193 8.20 -16.74 -8.70
CA PRO A 193 8.00 -15.29 -8.81
C PRO A 193 6.56 -14.80 -8.59
N CYS A 194 5.55 -15.64 -8.86
CA CYS A 194 4.12 -15.34 -8.77
C CYS A 194 3.46 -15.88 -7.50
N TRP A 195 4.20 -16.40 -6.52
CA TRP A 195 3.65 -17.11 -5.35
C TRP A 195 2.58 -16.34 -4.57
N LYS A 196 2.71 -15.01 -4.48
CA LYS A 196 1.77 -14.16 -3.74
C LYS A 196 0.45 -13.91 -4.49
N LYS A 197 0.38 -14.22 -5.80
CA LYS A 197 -0.80 -13.93 -6.64
C LYS A 197 -2.06 -14.65 -6.13
N GLY A 198 -1.93 -15.89 -5.68
CA GLY A 198 -3.03 -16.64 -5.07
C GLY A 198 -3.49 -16.00 -3.76
N ILE A 199 -2.55 -15.66 -2.89
CA ILE A 199 -2.80 -15.04 -1.59
C ILE A 199 -3.54 -13.70 -1.74
N TYR A 200 -3.10 -12.85 -2.68
CA TYR A 200 -3.75 -11.58 -2.95
C TYR A 200 -5.20 -11.74 -3.43
N LYS A 201 -5.49 -12.78 -4.23
CA LYS A 201 -6.85 -13.07 -4.67
C LYS A 201 -7.75 -13.50 -3.50
N ILE A 202 -7.22 -14.27 -2.56
CA ILE A 202 -7.95 -14.66 -1.35
C ILE A 202 -8.30 -13.40 -0.55
N ILE A 203 -7.30 -12.59 -0.22
CA ILE A 203 -7.47 -11.40 0.64
C ILE A 203 -8.39 -10.35 0.00
N CYS A 204 -8.33 -10.20 -1.32
CA CYS A 204 -9.23 -9.32 -2.09
C CYS A 204 -10.71 -9.72 -1.94
N LYS A 205 -11.02 -11.02 -1.91
CA LYS A 205 -12.40 -11.52 -1.73
C LYS A 205 -12.93 -11.33 -0.31
N LEU A 206 -12.07 -11.03 0.65
CA LEU A 206 -12.44 -10.82 2.05
C LEU A 206 -12.73 -9.34 2.35
N ASP A 207 -12.68 -8.45 1.36
CA ASP A 207 -13.03 -7.03 1.56
C ASP A 207 -14.51 -6.93 1.98
N SER A 208 -14.78 -6.00 2.88
CA SER A 208 -16.10 -5.73 3.43
C SER A 208 -16.53 -4.31 3.06
N PRO A 209 -17.85 -4.02 2.98
CA PRO A 209 -18.31 -2.67 2.73
C PRO A 209 -17.83 -1.73 3.85
N VAL A 210 -17.35 -0.55 3.45
CA VAL A 210 -16.93 0.48 4.41
C VAL A 210 -18.18 1.04 5.10
N PRO A 211 -18.20 1.23 6.43
CA PRO A 211 -19.37 1.76 7.13
C PRO A 211 -19.78 3.15 6.64
N ASP A 212 -21.08 3.39 6.54
CA ASP A 212 -21.64 4.64 6.01
C ASP A 212 -21.25 5.89 6.81
N ALA A 213 -20.91 5.74 8.09
CA ALA A 213 -20.36 6.81 8.93
C ALA A 213 -19.08 7.45 8.33
N PHE A 214 -18.31 6.69 7.55
CA PHE A 214 -17.16 7.23 6.82
C PHE A 214 -17.56 8.19 5.69
N ARG A 215 -18.82 8.33 5.31
CA ARG A 215 -19.21 9.36 4.32
C ARG A 215 -19.27 10.76 4.95
N LEU A 216 -19.44 10.84 6.27
CA LEU A 216 -19.65 12.10 6.98
C LEU A 216 -18.33 12.87 7.19
N PRO A 217 -18.33 14.21 7.11
CA PRO A 217 -17.20 15.03 7.55
C PRO A 217 -16.89 14.77 9.03
N GLY A 218 -15.61 14.63 9.38
CA GLY A 218 -15.18 14.44 10.77
C GLY A 218 -15.39 13.03 11.36
N CYS A 219 -16.07 12.09 10.68
CA CYS A 219 -16.23 10.71 11.14
C CYS A 219 -15.34 9.70 10.37
N PRO A 220 -14.83 8.65 11.03
CA PRO A 220 -14.93 8.31 12.46
C PRO A 220 -13.83 9.01 13.29
N VAL A 221 -13.40 10.16 12.81
CA VAL A 221 -12.15 10.82 13.16
C VAL A 221 -12.42 11.75 14.34
N GLY A 222 -12.57 11.17 15.52
CA GLY A 222 -12.30 11.91 16.76
C GLY A 222 -10.94 12.59 16.71
#